data_AF-A0A4Q7NP83-F1
#
_entry.id   AF-A0A4Q7NP83-F1
#
_cell.length_a   1.000
_cell.length_b   1.000
_cell.length_c   1.000
_cell.angle_alpha   90.00
_cell.angle_beta   90.00
_cell.angle_gamma   90.00
#
_symmetry.space_group_name_H-M   'P 1'
#
loop_
_entity.id
_entity.type
_entity.pdbx_description
1 polymer ?
#
loop_
_entity_poly.entity_id
_entity_poly.type
_entity_poly.pdbx_seq_one_letter_code
_entity_poly.pdbx_strand_id
1 'polypeptide(L)'
;MVLPAIMWLVRPAVTIMPDCISRRVVLGFTTLPIPCAMLLNVTASKAMPPASLAPNLVDRGPESADVLKWLERPWFHAICGNHDLMTWRRAMGNPIPDVDHRAHGGGWLDACAGDVRERIAACLSALPLAIEVETPSGVVGMVHADFPYDDWQAIHGATFSPEDEDACLWSVDRYRMQYSQPVRNVRAVVHGHMTLRKPAQLGNVYYIDTGGWQDAGRFTLLDLHTLKWWPR
;
A
#
# COMPACT_ATOMS: atom_id res chain seq x y z
N MET A 1 15.74 -2.67 -37.37
CA MET A 1 15.29 -3.42 -36.18
C MET A 1 14.67 -2.39 -35.24
N VAL A 2 13.35 -2.25 -35.32
CA VAL A 2 12.60 -1.13 -34.76
C VAL A 2 12.29 -1.44 -33.29
N LEU A 3 12.72 -0.58 -32.37
CA LEU A 3 12.29 -0.60 -30.97
C LEU A 3 10.76 -0.44 -30.90
N PRO A 4 10.02 -1.25 -30.15
CA PRO A 4 8.65 -0.89 -29.82
C PRO A 4 8.66 0.05 -28.61
N ALA A 5 8.30 1.30 -28.92
CA ALA A 5 7.48 2.24 -28.17
C ALA A 5 7.36 2.05 -26.64
N ILE A 6 7.83 3.08 -25.94
CA ILE A 6 7.41 3.54 -24.62
C ILE A 6 5.88 3.55 -24.57
N MET A 7 5.30 2.63 -23.81
CA MET A 7 3.87 2.59 -23.54
C MET A 7 3.67 3.03 -22.09
N TRP A 8 3.16 4.25 -21.91
CA TRP A 8 2.64 4.73 -20.64
C TRP A 8 1.43 3.85 -20.27
N LEU A 9 1.69 2.76 -19.55
CA LEU A 9 0.66 1.87 -19.03
C LEU A 9 0.30 2.30 -17.62
N VAL A 10 -0.82 3.00 -17.56
CA VAL A 10 -1.73 3.11 -16.42
C VAL A 10 -1.82 1.75 -15.74
N ARG A 11 -1.51 1.68 -14.43
CA ARG A 11 -1.50 0.40 -13.71
C ARG A 11 -2.95 -0.01 -13.44
N PRO A 12 -3.47 -1.07 -14.05
CA PRO A 12 -4.84 -1.49 -13.81
C PRO A 12 -5.00 -1.89 -12.34
N ALA A 13 -6.19 -1.63 -11.78
CA ALA A 13 -6.58 -2.21 -10.51
C ALA A 13 -6.47 -3.74 -10.59
N VAL A 14 -5.87 -4.36 -9.58
CA VAL A 14 -5.71 -5.82 -9.52
C VAL A 14 -6.83 -6.39 -8.66
N THR A 15 -7.66 -7.24 -9.26
CA THR A 15 -8.68 -8.03 -8.56
C THR A 15 -8.06 -9.31 -8.04
N ILE A 16 -8.19 -9.58 -6.73
CA ILE A 16 -7.77 -10.85 -6.12
C ILE A 16 -9.00 -11.72 -5.87
N MET A 17 -9.12 -12.81 -6.64
CA MET A 17 -10.30 -13.68 -6.66
C MET A 17 -10.42 -14.62 -5.43
N PRO A 18 -11.64 -15.04 -5.07
CA PRO A 18 -11.92 -15.86 -3.89
C PRO A 18 -11.23 -17.23 -3.90
N ASP A 19 -11.07 -17.83 -5.08
CA ASP A 19 -10.51 -19.19 -5.25
C ASP A 19 -9.00 -19.24 -4.98
N CYS A 20 -8.33 -18.08 -4.96
CA CYS A 20 -6.96 -17.94 -4.48
C CYS A 20 -6.90 -17.88 -2.94
N ILE A 21 -8.02 -17.63 -2.25
CA ILE A 21 -8.11 -17.28 -0.83
C ILE A 21 -8.68 -18.43 0.00
N SER A 22 -7.80 -19.28 0.52
CA SER A 22 -8.21 -20.51 1.20
C SER A 22 -8.70 -20.33 2.67
N ARG A 23 -8.41 -19.20 3.34
CA ARG A 23 -8.97 -18.78 4.66
C ARG A 23 -8.31 -17.50 5.19
N ARG A 24 -9.07 -16.73 6.00
CA ARG A 24 -8.71 -15.52 6.78
C ARG A 24 -7.66 -14.62 6.11
N VAL A 25 -8.15 -13.61 5.41
CA VAL A 25 -7.29 -12.48 5.04
C VAL A 25 -7.15 -11.57 6.25
N VAL A 26 -5.98 -11.62 6.87
CA VAL A 26 -5.59 -10.68 7.93
C VAL A 26 -4.70 -9.65 7.25
N LEU A 27 -5.20 -8.43 7.09
CA LEU A 27 -4.30 -7.29 6.89
C LEU A 27 -3.50 -7.15 8.15
N GLY A 28 -2.19 -7.03 8.06
CA GLY A 28 -1.35 -6.50 9.11
C GLY A 28 -0.13 -7.35 9.48
N PHE A 29 0.58 -6.85 10.50
CA PHE A 29 2.02 -6.84 10.65
C PHE A 29 2.48 -7.32 12.05
N THR A 30 3.60 -8.06 12.12
CA THR A 30 4.13 -8.70 13.34
C THR A 30 5.63 -8.39 13.57
N THR A 31 6.14 -8.57 14.79
CA THR A 31 7.35 -7.92 15.35
C THR A 31 8.73 -8.40 14.85
N LEU A 32 9.12 -8.08 13.62
CA LEU A 32 10.52 -8.07 13.14
C LEU A 32 10.77 -6.83 12.26
N PRO A 33 12.02 -6.43 11.99
CA PRO A 33 12.30 -5.14 11.39
C PRO A 33 12.16 -5.29 9.86
N ILE A 34 11.11 -4.71 9.28
CA ILE A 34 10.70 -4.97 7.89
C ILE A 34 10.13 -3.69 7.26
N PRO A 35 10.37 -3.46 5.95
CA PRO A 35 9.70 -2.44 5.15
C PRO A 35 8.17 -2.40 5.28
N CYS A 36 7.61 -1.21 5.35
CA CYS A 36 6.20 -1.01 5.64
C CYS A 36 5.34 -1.30 4.38
N ALA A 37 4.74 -2.46 4.10
CA ALA A 37 3.71 -2.62 3.01
C ALA A 37 2.23 -2.73 3.44
N MET A 38 1.28 -2.15 2.68
CA MET A 38 -0.12 -2.49 2.90
C MET A 38 -0.35 -3.88 2.28
N LEU A 39 -0.47 -4.91 3.12
CA LEU A 39 -0.39 -6.31 2.67
C LEU A 39 -1.73 -7.03 2.63
N LEU A 40 -2.00 -7.69 1.52
CA LEU A 40 -2.89 -8.85 1.51
C LEU A 40 -2.12 -10.17 1.73
N ASN A 41 -2.31 -10.84 2.87
CA ASN A 41 -1.85 -12.23 3.04
C ASN A 41 -3.00 -13.20 2.77
N VAL A 42 -2.77 -14.16 1.87
CA VAL A 42 -3.81 -15.05 1.33
C VAL A 42 -3.65 -16.52 1.81
N THR A 43 -2.66 -16.86 2.64
CA THR A 43 -2.46 -18.26 3.08
C THR A 43 -2.32 -18.45 4.60
N ALA A 44 -3.39 -18.99 5.22
CA ALA A 44 -3.36 -19.45 6.62
C ALA A 44 -3.36 -20.98 6.68
N SER A 45 -2.19 -21.60 6.53
CA SER A 45 -2.01 -23.02 6.84
C SER A 45 -0.56 -23.26 7.30
N LYS A 46 -0.41 -23.58 8.59
CA LYS A 46 0.81 -23.73 9.39
C LYS A 46 1.42 -22.42 9.90
N ALA A 47 1.69 -22.41 11.21
CA ALA A 47 2.35 -21.34 11.92
C ALA A 47 3.61 -20.90 11.15
N MET A 48 3.63 -19.64 10.69
CA MET A 48 4.82 -18.99 10.15
C MET A 48 5.39 -18.01 11.19
N PRO A 49 6.72 -17.81 11.21
CA PRO A 49 7.36 -16.82 12.07
C PRO A 49 6.98 -15.39 11.66
N PRO A 50 7.13 -14.40 12.56
CA PRO A 50 6.57 -13.07 12.42
C PRO A 50 7.16 -12.29 11.23
N ALA A 51 6.32 -11.81 10.32
CA ALA A 51 6.64 -10.77 9.33
C ALA A 51 5.62 -9.59 9.39
N SER A 52 6.12 -8.35 9.36
CA SER A 52 5.49 -7.02 9.54
C SER A 52 5.47 -6.21 8.26
N LEU A 53 4.46 -5.37 8.04
CA LEU A 53 4.32 -4.45 6.91
C LEU A 53 3.59 -3.15 7.41
N ALA A 54 3.28 -2.12 6.62
CA ALA A 54 2.69 -0.80 6.99
C ALA A 54 2.48 0.02 5.69
N PRO A 55 2.01 1.26 5.60
CA PRO A 55 1.62 1.79 4.28
C PRO A 55 2.74 2.34 3.36
N ASN A 56 4.02 2.02 3.51
CA ASN A 56 5.10 2.56 2.65
C ASN A 56 6.31 1.61 2.54
N LEU A 57 6.50 0.88 1.45
CA LEU A 57 7.41 -0.30 1.43
C LEU A 57 8.86 0.04 1.73
N VAL A 58 9.24 1.31 1.86
CA VAL A 58 10.62 1.75 1.98
C VAL A 58 10.73 3.00 2.86
N ASP A 59 11.98 3.41 3.10
CA ASP A 59 12.44 4.67 3.70
C ASP A 59 12.38 4.80 5.23
N ARG A 60 11.39 4.20 5.90
CA ARG A 60 11.22 4.39 7.37
C ARG A 60 11.80 3.27 8.23
N GLY A 61 12.28 2.19 7.62
CA GLY A 61 12.83 1.01 8.30
C GLY A 61 14.23 0.63 7.82
N PRO A 62 15.07 0.01 8.68
CA PRO A 62 16.44 -0.38 8.33
C PRO A 62 16.53 -1.36 7.16
N GLU A 63 15.48 -2.13 6.90
CA GLU A 63 15.44 -3.19 5.89
C GLU A 63 14.82 -2.73 4.57
N SER A 64 14.78 -1.42 4.30
CA SER A 64 14.24 -0.89 3.03
C SER A 64 14.92 -1.50 1.79
N ALA A 65 16.20 -1.87 1.89
CA ALA A 65 16.93 -2.55 0.82
C ALA A 65 16.44 -3.99 0.54
N ASP A 66 15.70 -4.61 1.47
CA ASP A 66 15.15 -5.95 1.31
C ASP A 66 13.81 -5.97 0.55
N VAL A 67 13.32 -4.83 0.08
CA VAL A 67 12.02 -4.69 -0.61
C VAL A 67 11.83 -5.71 -1.75
N LEU A 68 12.88 -6.02 -2.51
CA LEU A 68 12.82 -7.02 -3.58
C LEU A 68 12.49 -8.42 -3.05
N LYS A 69 13.10 -8.83 -1.92
CA LYS A 69 12.87 -10.14 -1.30
C LYS A 69 11.41 -10.31 -0.84
N TRP A 70 10.76 -9.22 -0.48
CA TRP A 70 9.37 -9.20 -0.05
C TRP A 70 8.41 -9.28 -1.24
N LEU A 71 8.65 -8.46 -2.27
CA LEU A 71 7.83 -8.46 -3.49
C LEU A 71 7.92 -9.78 -4.27
N GLU A 72 8.98 -10.57 -4.08
CA GLU A 72 9.12 -11.91 -4.64
C GLU A 72 8.28 -12.98 -3.91
N ARG A 73 7.69 -12.69 -2.74
CA ARG A 73 6.88 -13.67 -2.01
C ARG A 73 5.50 -13.78 -2.66
N PRO A 74 5.05 -14.99 -3.04
CA PRO A 74 3.77 -15.17 -3.75
C PRO A 74 2.54 -14.86 -2.91
N TRP A 75 2.67 -14.86 -1.59
CA TRP A 75 1.63 -14.50 -0.62
C TRP A 75 1.67 -13.01 -0.26
N PHE A 76 2.53 -12.23 -0.91
CA PHE A 76 2.76 -10.83 -0.63
C PHE A 76 2.24 -9.96 -1.78
N HIS A 77 1.22 -9.17 -1.48
CA HIS A 77 0.69 -8.18 -2.40
C HIS A 77 0.75 -6.81 -1.74
N ALA A 78 1.19 -5.80 -2.48
CA ALA A 78 1.27 -4.43 -2.01
C ALA A 78 0.66 -3.47 -3.03
N ILE A 79 0.19 -2.33 -2.54
CA ILE A 79 -0.17 -1.16 -3.35
C ILE A 79 0.96 -0.14 -3.27
N CYS A 80 1.02 0.72 -4.28
CA CYS A 80 1.99 1.82 -4.34
C CYS A 80 1.70 2.84 -3.25
N GLY A 81 2.64 3.02 -2.32
CA GLY A 81 2.66 4.14 -1.38
C GLY A 81 3.40 5.36 -1.93
N ASN A 82 3.31 6.47 -1.20
CA ASN A 82 3.99 7.71 -1.59
C ASN A 82 5.52 7.62 -1.47
N HIS A 83 6.03 6.83 -0.51
CA HIS A 83 7.46 6.54 -0.40
C HIS A 83 7.97 5.64 -1.52
N ASP A 84 7.12 4.72 -2.00
CA ASP A 84 7.44 3.87 -3.14
C ASP A 84 7.58 4.73 -4.39
N LEU A 85 6.64 5.66 -4.59
CA LEU A 85 6.70 6.68 -5.64
C LEU A 85 8.00 7.48 -5.59
N MET A 86 8.33 8.06 -4.44
CA MET A 86 9.57 8.82 -4.25
C MET A 86 10.81 7.98 -4.60
N THR A 87 10.83 6.74 -4.13
CA THR A 87 11.96 5.82 -4.30
C THR A 87 12.18 5.44 -5.74
N TRP A 88 11.17 4.94 -6.45
CA TRP A 88 11.37 4.48 -7.83
C TRP A 88 11.67 5.65 -8.76
N ARG A 89 11.04 6.81 -8.54
CA ARG A 89 11.33 8.04 -9.31
C ARG A 89 12.76 8.49 -9.15
N ARG A 90 13.26 8.51 -7.91
CA ARG A 90 14.66 8.86 -7.63
C ARG A 90 15.63 7.85 -8.20
N ALA A 91 15.34 6.55 -8.08
CA ALA A 91 16.16 5.48 -8.65
C ALA A 91 16.29 5.59 -10.19
N MET A 92 15.25 6.08 -10.87
CA MET A 92 15.24 6.34 -12.31
C MET A 92 15.84 7.70 -12.71
N GLY A 93 16.40 8.46 -11.76
CA GLY A 93 16.96 9.80 -12.03
C GLY A 93 15.92 10.88 -12.35
N ASN A 94 14.64 10.64 -12.02
CA ASN A 94 13.53 11.59 -12.21
C ASN A 94 12.79 11.83 -10.89
N PRO A 95 13.45 12.36 -9.84
CA PRO A 95 12.83 12.58 -8.54
C PRO A 95 11.62 13.51 -8.63
N ILE A 96 10.75 13.46 -7.62
CA ILE A 96 9.63 14.42 -7.51
C ILE A 96 10.24 15.82 -7.31
N PRO A 97 9.84 16.83 -8.12
CA PRO A 97 10.30 18.20 -7.93
C PRO A 97 10.03 18.70 -6.50
N ASP A 98 10.98 19.45 -5.94
CA ASP A 98 10.87 20.10 -4.63
C ASP A 98 10.68 19.15 -3.41
N VAL A 99 10.86 17.84 -3.61
CA VAL A 99 10.79 16.83 -2.54
C VAL A 99 12.17 16.20 -2.33
N ASP A 100 12.76 16.41 -1.15
CA ASP A 100 13.98 15.70 -0.76
C ASP A 100 13.66 14.31 -0.20
N HIS A 101 13.79 13.28 -1.04
CA HIS A 101 13.60 11.89 -0.64
C HIS A 101 14.45 11.48 0.57
N ARG A 102 15.67 12.03 0.74
CA ARG A 102 16.53 11.71 1.90
C ARG A 102 15.93 12.22 3.21
N ALA A 103 15.32 13.42 3.19
CA ALA A 103 14.60 13.96 4.34
C ALA A 103 13.40 13.10 4.75
N HIS A 104 12.89 12.28 3.82
CA HIS A 104 11.82 11.31 4.06
C HIS A 104 12.33 9.88 4.38
N GLY A 105 13.64 9.70 4.61
CA GLY A 105 14.23 8.41 4.96
C GLY A 105 14.87 7.64 3.79
N GLY A 106 14.84 8.20 2.58
CA GLY A 106 15.35 7.57 1.35
C GLY A 106 16.87 7.46 1.22
N GLY A 107 17.64 7.73 2.28
CA GLY A 107 19.10 7.70 2.25
C GLY A 107 19.69 6.31 1.97
N TRP A 108 18.98 5.24 2.33
CA TRP A 108 19.41 3.86 2.09
C TRP A 108 19.63 3.55 0.59
N LEU A 109 18.88 4.21 -0.30
CA LEU A 109 18.97 4.01 -1.74
C LEU A 109 20.35 4.41 -2.31
N ASP A 110 21.07 5.33 -1.63
CA ASP A 110 22.41 5.76 -2.04
C ASP A 110 23.46 4.66 -1.89
N ALA A 111 23.25 3.73 -0.97
CA ALA A 111 24.14 2.60 -0.75
C ALA A 111 23.89 1.43 -1.73
N CYS A 112 22.79 1.47 -2.49
CA CYS A 112 22.46 0.41 -3.45
C CYS A 112 23.28 0.54 -4.74
N ALA A 113 23.76 -0.60 -5.25
CA ALA A 113 24.37 -0.67 -6.57
C ALA A 113 23.37 -0.28 -7.69
N GLY A 114 23.90 0.14 -8.85
CA GLY A 114 23.08 0.64 -9.97
C GLY A 114 22.02 -0.35 -10.45
N ASP A 115 22.43 -1.60 -10.70
CA ASP A 115 21.56 -2.71 -11.09
C ASP A 115 20.48 -3.02 -10.05
N VAL A 116 20.83 -2.96 -8.76
CA VAL A 116 19.87 -3.14 -7.66
C VAL A 116 18.86 -2.01 -7.64
N ARG A 117 19.28 -0.75 -7.83
CA ARG A 117 18.36 0.40 -7.90
C ARG A 117 17.41 0.30 -9.07
N GLU A 118 17.87 -0.12 -10.24
CA GLU A 118 17.02 -0.33 -11.43
C GLU A 118 15.98 -1.41 -11.18
N ARG A 119 16.35 -2.53 -10.54
CA ARG A 119 15.41 -3.59 -10.15
C ARG A 119 14.38 -3.11 -9.15
N ILE A 120 14.80 -2.38 -8.12
CA ILE A 120 13.90 -1.75 -7.13
C ILE A 120 12.92 -0.82 -7.84
N ALA A 121 13.43 0.03 -8.73
CA ALA A 121 12.61 0.94 -9.50
C ALA A 121 11.56 0.19 -10.31
N ALA A 122 11.95 -0.84 -11.06
CA ALA A 122 11.04 -1.63 -11.88
C ALA A 122 9.94 -2.32 -11.05
N CYS A 123 10.28 -2.90 -9.90
CA CYS A 123 9.31 -3.58 -9.03
C CYS A 123 8.34 -2.60 -8.36
N LEU A 124 8.87 -1.53 -7.75
CA LEU A 124 8.04 -0.47 -7.15
C LEU A 124 7.21 0.26 -8.21
N SER A 125 7.76 0.41 -9.42
CA SER A 125 7.06 0.97 -10.56
C SER A 125 6.07 0.00 -11.22
N ALA A 126 5.81 -1.17 -10.65
CA ALA A 126 4.77 -2.10 -11.09
C ALA A 126 3.61 -2.22 -10.08
N LEU A 127 3.76 -1.72 -8.85
CA LEU A 127 2.73 -1.79 -7.81
C LEU A 127 1.44 -1.04 -8.20
N PRO A 128 0.25 -1.65 -8.06
CA PRO A 128 -1.01 -0.96 -8.37
C PRO A 128 -1.26 0.22 -7.40
N LEU A 129 -1.94 1.28 -7.85
CA LEU A 129 -2.37 2.37 -6.97
C LEU A 129 -3.47 1.94 -5.99
N ALA A 130 -4.33 1.04 -6.46
CA ALA A 130 -5.45 0.49 -5.71
C ALA A 130 -5.63 -0.99 -6.03
N ILE A 131 -6.07 -1.77 -5.04
CA ILE A 131 -6.51 -3.15 -5.25
C ILE A 131 -7.89 -3.36 -4.65
N GLU A 132 -8.57 -4.38 -5.15
CA GLU A 132 -9.83 -4.85 -4.61
C GLU A 132 -9.74 -6.33 -4.26
N VAL A 133 -10.37 -6.67 -3.15
CA VAL A 133 -10.33 -8.01 -2.58
C VAL A 133 -11.75 -8.48 -2.37
N GLU A 134 -12.11 -9.55 -3.07
CA GLU A 134 -13.40 -10.18 -2.83
C GLU A 134 -13.41 -10.89 -1.48
N THR A 135 -14.44 -10.61 -0.68
CA THR A 135 -14.69 -11.33 0.56
C THR A 135 -16.11 -11.89 0.55
N PRO A 136 -16.43 -12.91 1.36
CA PRO A 136 -17.79 -13.46 1.43
C PRO A 136 -18.89 -12.44 1.80
N SER A 137 -18.54 -11.27 2.36
CA SER A 137 -19.51 -10.21 2.69
C SER A 137 -19.38 -8.96 1.82
N GLY A 138 -18.68 -9.06 0.68
CA GLY A 138 -18.51 -7.97 -0.28
C GLY A 138 -17.06 -7.57 -0.50
N VAL A 139 -16.83 -6.76 -1.53
CA VAL A 139 -15.50 -6.27 -1.92
C VAL A 139 -14.92 -5.34 -0.87
N VAL A 140 -13.65 -5.53 -0.53
CA VAL A 140 -12.88 -4.54 0.24
C VAL A 140 -11.85 -3.90 -0.67
N GLY A 141 -11.92 -2.58 -0.76
CA GLY A 141 -10.98 -1.75 -1.49
C GLY A 141 -9.78 -1.36 -0.64
N MET A 142 -8.62 -1.19 -1.27
CA MET A 142 -7.39 -0.77 -0.61
C MET A 142 -6.70 0.31 -1.44
N VAL A 143 -6.40 1.43 -0.81
CA VAL A 143 -5.69 2.59 -1.38
C VAL A 143 -4.73 3.11 -0.31
N HIS A 144 -3.60 3.68 -0.72
CA HIS A 144 -2.57 4.09 0.24
C HIS A 144 -3.04 5.20 1.17
N ALA A 145 -3.57 6.30 0.62
CA ALA A 145 -3.92 7.50 1.37
C ALA A 145 -5.43 7.78 1.42
N ASP A 146 -6.06 8.09 0.29
CA ASP A 146 -7.50 8.31 0.20
C ASP A 146 -8.04 7.91 -1.18
N PHE A 147 -9.31 7.55 -1.26
CA PHE A 147 -9.97 7.29 -2.54
C PHE A 147 -10.71 8.55 -3.00
N PRO A 148 -10.42 9.10 -4.20
CA PRO A 148 -10.90 10.43 -4.63
C PRO A 148 -12.40 10.53 -4.89
N TYR A 149 -13.11 9.40 -4.90
CA TYR A 149 -14.53 9.32 -5.24
C TYR A 149 -15.36 8.74 -4.09
N ASP A 150 -16.66 9.00 -4.10
CA ASP A 150 -17.62 8.38 -3.17
C ASP A 150 -18.30 7.12 -3.73
N ASP A 151 -17.81 6.61 -4.87
CA ASP A 151 -18.30 5.40 -5.49
C ASP A 151 -17.13 4.54 -5.95
N TRP A 152 -16.98 3.36 -5.34
CA TRP A 152 -15.86 2.48 -5.63
C TRP A 152 -15.82 2.01 -7.08
N GLN A 153 -16.96 1.99 -7.78
CA GLN A 153 -17.01 1.62 -9.19
C GLN A 153 -16.12 2.50 -10.08
N ALA A 154 -15.74 3.71 -9.62
CA ALA A 154 -14.77 4.55 -10.31
C ALA A 154 -13.41 3.88 -10.49
N ILE A 155 -13.05 2.87 -9.68
CA ILE A 155 -11.82 2.08 -9.85
C ILE A 155 -11.78 1.30 -11.18
N HIS A 156 -12.94 0.97 -11.74
CA HIS A 156 -13.07 0.29 -13.04
C HIS A 156 -13.26 1.26 -14.21
N GLY A 157 -13.29 2.57 -13.93
CA GLY A 157 -13.46 3.62 -14.93
C GLY A 157 -12.20 3.83 -15.78
N ALA A 158 -12.18 4.97 -16.48
CA ALA A 158 -10.97 5.41 -17.17
C ALA A 158 -9.81 5.62 -16.17
N THR A 159 -8.60 5.69 -16.72
CA THR A 159 -7.36 6.06 -16.02
C THR A 159 -7.56 7.18 -15.00
N PHE A 160 -7.08 6.97 -13.77
CA PHE A 160 -6.99 8.04 -12.76
C PHE A 160 -6.24 9.25 -13.31
N SER A 161 -6.79 10.45 -13.11
CA SER A 161 -6.07 11.67 -13.46
C SER A 161 -4.86 11.86 -12.53
N PRO A 162 -3.91 12.74 -12.86
CA PRO A 162 -2.82 13.07 -11.94
C PRO A 162 -3.30 13.52 -10.55
N GLU A 163 -4.43 14.22 -10.48
CA GLU A 163 -5.06 14.64 -9.22
C GLU A 163 -5.65 13.45 -8.45
N ASP A 164 -6.23 12.47 -9.14
CA ASP A 164 -6.70 11.23 -8.50
C ASP A 164 -5.53 10.40 -7.95
N GLU A 165 -4.43 10.30 -8.70
CA GLU A 165 -3.20 9.64 -8.23
C GLU A 165 -2.63 10.36 -7.01
N ASP A 166 -2.62 11.70 -7.03
CA ASP A 166 -2.19 12.51 -5.89
C ASP A 166 -3.06 12.26 -4.65
N ALA A 167 -4.38 12.19 -4.82
CA ALA A 167 -5.29 11.84 -3.74
C ALA A 167 -5.01 10.44 -3.18
N CYS A 168 -4.81 9.45 -4.06
CA CYS A 168 -4.48 8.07 -3.68
C CYS A 168 -3.17 7.96 -2.90
N LEU A 169 -2.22 8.87 -3.12
CA LEU A 169 -0.88 8.80 -2.54
C LEU A 169 -0.66 9.74 -1.36
N TRP A 170 -1.33 10.90 -1.32
CA TRP A 170 -0.95 11.97 -0.40
C TRP A 170 -2.10 12.52 0.43
N SER A 171 -3.35 12.33 0.00
CA SER A 171 -4.50 12.97 0.65
C SER A 171 -4.66 12.50 2.10
N VAL A 172 -4.97 13.47 2.96
CA VAL A 172 -5.39 13.25 4.35
C VAL A 172 -6.72 13.96 4.62
N ASP A 173 -7.36 14.46 3.57
CA ASP A 173 -8.46 15.43 3.68
C ASP A 173 -9.73 14.79 4.21
N ARG A 174 -10.09 13.57 3.77
CA ARG A 174 -11.22 12.83 4.35
C ARG A 174 -11.09 12.69 5.86
N TYR A 175 -9.90 12.40 6.36
CA TYR A 175 -9.66 12.31 7.81
C TYR A 175 -9.69 13.68 8.47
N ARG A 176 -8.97 14.68 7.94
CA ARG A 176 -8.92 16.03 8.52
C ARG A 176 -10.28 16.71 8.60
N MET A 177 -11.10 16.53 7.58
CA MET A 177 -12.46 17.08 7.50
C MET A 177 -13.49 16.22 8.26
N GLN A 178 -13.07 15.08 8.82
CA GLN A 178 -13.96 14.10 9.45
C GLN A 178 -15.11 13.68 8.51
N TYR A 179 -14.80 13.53 7.22
CA TYR A 179 -15.78 13.20 6.19
C TYR A 179 -16.18 11.72 6.30
N SER A 180 -17.32 11.48 6.94
CA SER A 180 -17.80 10.14 7.28
C SER A 180 -18.81 9.56 6.28
N GLN A 181 -18.99 10.18 5.11
CA GLN A 181 -19.84 9.59 4.07
C GLN A 181 -19.21 8.28 3.59
N PRO A 182 -19.98 7.18 3.51
CA PRO A 182 -19.46 5.92 3.04
C PRO A 182 -19.16 5.96 1.54
N VAL A 183 -18.08 5.29 1.15
CA VAL A 183 -17.82 4.99 -0.27
C VAL A 183 -18.82 3.90 -0.69
N ARG A 184 -19.62 4.18 -1.70
CA ARG A 184 -20.66 3.28 -2.20
C ARG A 184 -20.05 2.13 -3.02
N ASN A 185 -20.84 1.07 -3.21
CA ASN A 185 -20.47 -0.10 -4.02
C ASN A 185 -19.19 -0.82 -3.58
N VAL A 186 -18.84 -0.70 -2.30
CA VAL A 186 -17.76 -1.41 -1.64
C VAL A 186 -18.11 -1.63 -0.17
N ARG A 187 -17.70 -2.77 0.38
CA ARG A 187 -17.95 -3.11 1.78
C ARG A 187 -17.16 -2.19 2.71
N ALA A 188 -15.88 -2.00 2.40
CA ALA A 188 -14.97 -1.14 3.13
C ALA A 188 -13.85 -0.65 2.22
N VAL A 189 -13.30 0.52 2.52
CA VAL A 189 -12.04 0.97 1.94
C VAL A 189 -11.01 1.05 3.06
N VAL A 190 -9.84 0.47 2.86
CA VAL A 190 -8.78 0.48 3.87
C VAL A 190 -7.66 1.39 3.39
N HIS A 191 -7.25 2.31 4.26
CA HIS A 191 -6.19 3.27 4.02
C HIS A 191 -5.06 3.13 5.03
N GLY A 192 -3.88 3.48 4.55
CA GLY A 192 -2.72 3.80 5.34
C GLY A 192 -2.51 5.30 5.46
N HIS A 193 -1.24 5.71 5.30
CA HIS A 193 -0.72 7.08 5.20
C HIS A 193 -0.98 8.02 6.38
N MET A 194 -2.25 8.20 6.76
CA MET A 194 -2.66 8.99 7.91
C MET A 194 -2.28 8.26 9.20
N THR A 195 -1.15 8.66 9.77
CA THR A 195 -0.60 8.05 10.98
C THR A 195 -1.36 8.47 12.22
N LEU A 196 -1.98 7.50 12.90
CA LEU A 196 -2.83 7.71 14.08
C LEU A 196 -2.29 6.99 15.31
N ARG A 197 -2.68 7.42 16.52
CA ARG A 197 -2.33 6.71 17.77
C ARG A 197 -3.06 5.37 17.93
N LYS A 198 -4.24 5.26 17.32
CA LYS A 198 -5.10 4.06 17.33
C LYS A 198 -5.79 3.97 15.96
N PRO A 199 -6.15 2.76 15.50
CA PRO A 199 -6.91 2.65 14.27
C PRO A 199 -8.22 3.41 14.39
N ALA A 200 -8.69 3.93 13.27
CA ALA A 200 -9.89 4.74 13.20
C ALA A 200 -10.76 4.30 12.02
N GLN A 201 -12.01 4.72 12.05
CA GLN A 201 -12.98 4.45 11.00
C GLN A 201 -13.84 5.69 10.78
N LEU A 202 -14.07 6.05 9.51
CA LEU A 202 -15.01 7.08 9.08
C LEU A 202 -15.96 6.47 8.05
N GLY A 203 -17.23 6.30 8.37
CA GLY A 203 -18.16 5.56 7.51
C GLY A 203 -17.69 4.10 7.34
N ASN A 204 -17.47 3.67 6.10
CA ASN A 204 -16.86 2.38 5.77
C ASN A 204 -15.36 2.49 5.40
N VAL A 205 -14.70 3.60 5.72
CA VAL A 205 -13.27 3.82 5.48
C VAL A 205 -12.47 3.54 6.75
N TYR A 206 -11.46 2.68 6.67
CA TYR A 206 -10.67 2.15 7.79
C TYR A 206 -9.23 2.65 7.70
N TYR A 207 -8.75 3.31 8.75
CA TYR A 207 -7.37 3.80 8.85
C TYR A 207 -6.56 2.85 9.74
N ILE A 208 -5.59 2.16 9.14
CA ILE A 208 -4.75 1.15 9.82
C ILE A 208 -3.33 1.63 10.12
N ASP A 209 -2.93 2.82 9.67
CA ASP A 209 -1.59 3.33 9.99
C ASP A 209 -1.52 3.80 11.44
N THR A 210 -0.89 2.99 12.29
CA THR A 210 -0.63 3.34 13.69
C THR A 210 0.85 3.56 14.00
N GLY A 211 1.64 3.97 13.00
CA GLY A 211 2.99 4.44 13.20
C GLY A 211 4.00 3.34 13.53
N GLY A 212 3.82 2.12 13.03
CA GLY A 212 4.61 0.94 13.43
C GLY A 212 6.13 1.05 13.28
N TRP A 213 6.64 2.03 12.53
CA TRP A 213 8.09 2.33 12.43
C TRP A 213 8.61 3.21 13.58
N GLN A 214 7.74 3.74 14.44
CA GLN A 214 8.09 4.58 15.57
C GLN A 214 8.16 3.73 16.84
N ASP A 215 9.05 4.09 17.77
CA ASP A 215 9.21 3.39 19.05
C ASP A 215 7.89 3.26 19.86
N ALA A 216 7.06 4.31 19.83
CA ALA A 216 5.77 4.34 20.52
C ALA A 216 4.59 3.89 19.63
N GLY A 217 4.85 3.59 18.37
CA GLY A 217 3.86 3.17 17.41
C GLY A 217 3.57 1.68 17.51
N ARG A 218 2.59 1.24 16.71
CA ARG A 218 2.34 -0.18 16.55
C ARG A 218 1.88 -0.51 15.14
N PHE A 219 1.96 -1.78 14.88
CA PHE A 219 1.46 -2.43 13.70
C PHE A 219 -0.01 -2.84 13.92
N THR A 220 -0.93 -2.30 13.12
CA THR A 220 -2.36 -2.65 13.21
C THR A 220 -2.70 -3.70 12.17
N LEU A 221 -3.44 -4.73 12.59
CA LEU A 221 -4.06 -5.69 11.70
C LEU A 221 -5.55 -5.38 11.50
N LEU A 222 -6.11 -5.70 10.33
CA LEU A 222 -7.54 -5.73 10.04
C LEU A 222 -7.92 -7.06 9.37
N ASP A 223 -8.70 -7.90 10.03
CA ASP A 223 -9.25 -9.10 9.40
C ASP A 223 -10.31 -8.69 8.36
N LEU A 224 -10.10 -8.95 7.07
CA LEU A 224 -10.99 -8.50 6.00
C LEU A 224 -12.34 -9.22 5.96
N HIS A 225 -12.42 -10.42 6.52
CA HIS A 225 -13.69 -11.14 6.58
C HIS A 225 -14.61 -10.52 7.63
N THR A 226 -14.05 -10.05 8.74
CA THR A 226 -14.79 -9.55 9.91
C THR A 226 -14.74 -8.04 10.08
N LEU A 227 -13.82 -7.36 9.40
CA LEU A 227 -13.43 -5.96 9.58
C LEU A 227 -13.08 -5.61 11.04
N LYS A 228 -12.45 -6.55 11.75
CA LYS A 228 -12.00 -6.35 13.15
C LYS A 228 -10.50 -6.15 13.22
N TRP A 229 -10.08 -5.19 14.04
CA TRP A 229 -8.67 -4.94 14.31
C TRP A 229 -8.03 -6.09 15.12
N TRP A 230 -6.72 -6.29 14.98
CA TRP A 230 -5.95 -7.22 15.82
C TRP A 230 -4.58 -6.64 16.25
N PRO A 231 -4.05 -7.04 17.44
CA PRO A 231 -4.74 -7.79 18.50
C PRO A 231 -5.76 -6.92 19.24
N ARG A 232 -6.74 -7.58 19.88
CA ARG A 232 -7.76 -6.91 20.70
C ARG A 232 -7.17 -6.33 21.98
#